data_AF-A0A9P1KFS2-F1
#
_entry.id   AF-A0A9P1KFS2-F1
#
_cell.length_a   1.000
_cell.length_b   1.000
_cell.length_c   1.000
_cell.angle_alpha   90.00
_cell.angle_beta   90.00
_cell.angle_gamma   90.00
#
_symmetry.space_group_name_H-M   'P 1'
#
loop_
_entity.id
_entity.type
_entity.pdbx_description
1 polymer ?
#
loop_
_entity_poly.entity_id
_entity_poly.type
_entity_poly.pdbx_seq_one_letter_code
_entity_poly.pdbx_strand_id
1 'polypeptide(L)'
;MKYRQLEIQETLEDLNCLMSQTIATEGFAKVKALYLLKSNKVSSITKLAVVLGVNRITIHRWLNRYKQGGIDRLIFNEYKKGRRQKIPPDALQELKYKLTRQDSGFKTYCDVQSWLQEKYGLQVSYNVVYATIRYRLNMQI
;
A
#
# COMPACT_ATOMS: atom_id res chain seq x y z
N MET A 1 -8.82 -1.30 -29.94
CA MET A 1 -8.15 -2.62 -29.78
C MET A 1 -9.10 -3.58 -29.08
N LYS A 2 -9.40 -4.73 -29.70
CA LYS A 2 -10.25 -5.79 -29.13
C LYS A 2 -9.43 -6.61 -28.12
N TYR A 3 -9.89 -6.74 -26.88
CA TYR A 3 -9.28 -7.60 -25.86
C TYR A 3 -9.81 -9.02 -26.04
N ARG A 4 -9.23 -9.77 -26.98
CA ARG A 4 -9.77 -11.06 -27.45
C ARG A 4 -9.21 -12.30 -26.75
N GLN A 5 -8.35 -12.14 -25.74
CA GLN A 5 -7.58 -13.25 -25.14
C GLN A 5 -7.40 -13.05 -23.63
N LEU A 6 -8.50 -12.91 -22.89
CA LEU A 6 -8.42 -12.98 -21.44
C LEU A 6 -9.33 -14.13 -21.02
N GLU A 7 -8.71 -15.28 -20.81
CA GLU A 7 -9.36 -16.47 -20.27
C GLU A 7 -9.59 -16.23 -18.79
N ILE A 8 -10.81 -15.83 -18.46
CA ILE A 8 -11.24 -15.68 -17.08
C ILE A 8 -11.52 -17.08 -16.55
N GLN A 9 -10.79 -17.49 -15.52
CA GLN A 9 -10.83 -18.84 -14.96
C GLN A 9 -12.09 -19.07 -14.11
N GLU A 10 -12.58 -18.02 -13.45
CA GLU A 10 -13.74 -18.09 -12.58
C GLU A 10 -15.05 -18.23 -13.37
N THR A 11 -16.01 -18.94 -12.77
CA THR A 11 -17.36 -19.07 -13.32
C THR A 11 -18.19 -17.80 -13.10
N LEU A 12 -19.34 -17.72 -13.75
CA LEU A 12 -20.24 -16.57 -13.55
C LEU A 12 -20.84 -16.59 -12.13
N GLU A 13 -21.10 -17.78 -11.58
CA GLU A 13 -21.55 -17.98 -10.22
C GLU A 13 -20.48 -17.50 -9.21
N ASP A 14 -19.22 -17.87 -9.41
CA ASP A 14 -18.12 -17.47 -8.53
C ASP A 14 -17.98 -15.94 -8.49
N LEU A 15 -18.02 -15.29 -9.65
CA LEU A 15 -17.93 -13.83 -9.74
C LEU A 15 -19.12 -13.12 -9.08
N ASN A 16 -20.33 -13.70 -9.17
CA ASN A 16 -21.50 -13.19 -8.46
C ASN A 16 -21.37 -13.33 -6.94
N CYS A 17 -20.87 -14.47 -6.47
CA CYS A 17 -20.60 -14.71 -5.05
C CYS A 17 -19.53 -13.74 -4.52
N LEU A 18 -18.46 -13.53 -5.29
CA LEU A 18 -17.41 -12.57 -4.93
C LEU A 18 -17.96 -11.13 -4.88
N MET A 19 -18.80 -10.74 -5.83
CA MET A 19 -19.45 -9.43 -5.82
C MET A 19 -20.30 -9.20 -4.56
N SER A 20 -21.01 -10.22 -4.05
CA SER A 20 -21.82 -10.08 -2.83
C SER A 20 -20.96 -10.02 -1.55
N GLN A 21 -19.80 -10.69 -1.54
CA GLN A 21 -18.88 -10.69 -0.40
C GLN A 21 -18.01 -9.42 -0.33
N THR A 22 -17.86 -8.67 -1.42
CA THR A 22 -16.94 -7.53 -1.49
C THR A 22 -17.59 -6.24 -0.97
N ILE A 23 -17.23 -5.81 0.23
CA ILE A 23 -17.72 -4.55 0.83
C ILE A 23 -17.11 -3.32 0.15
N ALA A 24 -15.86 -3.41 -0.31
CA ALA A 24 -15.15 -2.29 -0.92
C ALA A 24 -15.66 -1.97 -2.34
N THR A 25 -16.07 -0.72 -2.57
CA THR A 25 -16.60 -0.25 -3.87
C THR A 25 -15.64 -0.50 -5.03
N GLU A 26 -14.33 -0.32 -4.81
CA GLU A 26 -13.31 -0.58 -5.83
C GLU A 26 -13.16 -2.07 -6.14
N GLY A 27 -13.21 -2.93 -5.11
CA GLY A 27 -13.17 -4.39 -5.28
C GLY A 27 -14.37 -4.89 -6.06
N PHE A 28 -15.57 -4.43 -5.71
CA PHE A 28 -16.80 -4.75 -6.42
C PHE A 28 -16.72 -4.37 -7.91
N ALA A 29 -16.26 -3.15 -8.22
CA ALA A 29 -16.15 -2.68 -9.60
C ALA A 29 -15.18 -3.55 -10.44
N LYS A 30 -14.09 -4.02 -9.83
CA LYS A 30 -13.12 -4.92 -10.46
C LYS A 30 -13.73 -6.28 -10.81
N VAL A 31 -14.42 -6.90 -9.85
CA VAL A 31 -15.07 -8.21 -10.06
C VAL A 31 -16.22 -8.08 -11.09
N LYS A 32 -17.01 -7.01 -11.00
CA LYS A 32 -18.04 -6.69 -12.00
C LYS A 32 -17.47 -6.51 -13.40
N ALA A 33 -16.27 -5.97 -13.53
CA ALA A 33 -15.58 -5.84 -14.82
C ALA A 33 -15.30 -7.21 -15.45
N LEU A 34 -14.83 -8.19 -14.66
CA LEU A 34 -14.62 -9.56 -15.11
C LEU A 34 -15.93 -10.24 -15.48
N TYR A 35 -16.98 -10.07 -14.66
CA TYR A 35 -18.29 -10.64 -14.93
C TYR A 35 -18.87 -10.17 -16.28
N LEU A 36 -18.77 -8.87 -16.58
CA LEU A 36 -19.25 -8.30 -17.85
C LEU A 36 -18.46 -8.79 -19.08
N LEU A 37 -17.17 -9.06 -18.90
CA LEU A 37 -16.31 -9.64 -19.94
C LEU A 37 -16.62 -11.12 -20.15
N LYS A 38 -16.72 -11.92 -19.07
CA LYS A 38 -17.02 -13.36 -19.12
C LYS A 38 -18.41 -13.65 -19.70
N SER A 39 -19.40 -12.82 -19.35
CA SER A 39 -20.77 -12.93 -19.88
C SER A 39 -20.93 -12.44 -21.31
N ASN A 40 -19.84 -12.03 -21.99
CA ASN A 40 -19.83 -11.46 -23.35
C ASN A 40 -20.77 -10.24 -23.55
N LYS A 41 -21.31 -9.66 -22.47
CA LYS A 41 -22.16 -8.45 -22.51
C LYS A 41 -21.38 -7.25 -23.05
N VAL A 42 -20.07 -7.23 -22.84
CA VAL A 42 -19.18 -6.17 -23.32
C VAL A 42 -17.93 -6.76 -23.96
N SER A 43 -17.71 -6.45 -25.23
CA SER A 43 -16.54 -6.90 -26.00
C SER A 43 -15.43 -5.84 -26.15
N SER A 44 -15.61 -4.66 -25.56
CA SER A 44 -14.70 -3.51 -25.69
C SER A 44 -14.41 -2.86 -24.35
N ILE A 45 -13.13 -2.62 -24.05
CA ILE A 45 -12.70 -1.89 -22.84
C ILE A 45 -13.32 -0.50 -22.77
N THR A 46 -13.48 0.20 -23.90
CA THR A 46 -14.07 1.54 -23.89
C THR A 46 -15.53 1.51 -23.45
N LYS A 47 -16.29 0.49 -23.87
CA LYS A 47 -17.68 0.31 -23.42
C LYS A 47 -17.71 -0.07 -21.94
N LEU A 48 -16.79 -0.94 -21.51
CA LEU A 48 -16.69 -1.35 -20.11
C LEU A 48 -16.36 -0.16 -19.19
N ALA A 49 -15.50 0.74 -19.64
CA ALA A 49 -15.15 1.99 -18.96
C ALA A 49 -16.37 2.86 -18.71
N VAL A 50 -17.21 3.05 -19.73
CA VAL A 50 -18.45 3.82 -19.64
C VAL A 50 -19.43 3.17 -18.67
N VAL A 51 -19.66 1.86 -18.78
CA VAL A 51 -20.60 1.12 -17.91
C VAL A 51 -20.19 1.16 -16.44
N LEU A 52 -18.89 1.11 -16.16
CA LEU A 52 -18.36 1.12 -14.79
C LEU A 52 -18.03 2.52 -14.26
N GLY A 53 -18.14 3.58 -15.08
CA GLY A 53 -17.78 4.95 -14.69
C GLY A 53 -16.30 5.14 -14.38
N VAL A 54 -15.41 4.32 -14.96
CA VAL A 54 -13.96 4.36 -14.70
C VAL A 54 -13.18 4.67 -15.98
N ASN A 55 -11.97 5.22 -15.85
CA ASN A 55 -11.11 5.47 -17.01
C ASN A 55 -10.68 4.15 -17.67
N ARG A 56 -10.62 4.11 -19.01
CA ARG A 56 -10.10 2.97 -19.78
C ARG A 56 -8.74 2.47 -19.29
N ILE A 57 -7.83 3.38 -18.91
CA ILE A 57 -6.48 3.04 -18.42
C ILE A 57 -6.57 2.26 -17.10
N THR A 58 -7.53 2.58 -16.24
CA THR A 58 -7.77 1.85 -14.99
C THR A 58 -8.19 0.41 -15.28
N ILE A 59 -9.10 0.21 -16.24
CA ILE A 59 -9.49 -1.15 -16.67
C ILE A 59 -8.29 -1.91 -17.22
N HIS A 60 -7.48 -1.28 -18.08
CA HIS A 60 -6.25 -1.91 -18.58
C HIS A 60 -5.33 -2.37 -17.44
N ARG A 61 -5.15 -1.52 -16.40
CA ARG A 61 -4.37 -1.88 -15.21
C ARG A 61 -4.97 -3.05 -14.45
N TRP A 62 -6.29 -3.07 -14.25
CA TRP A 62 -7.00 -4.17 -13.60
C TRP A 62 -6.82 -5.49 -14.35
N LEU A 63 -7.04 -5.48 -15.66
CA LEU A 63 -6.89 -6.68 -16.49
C LEU A 63 -5.45 -7.19 -16.52
N ASN A 64 -4.46 -6.29 -16.53
CA ASN A 64 -3.05 -6.69 -16.43
C ASN A 64 -2.73 -7.31 -15.06
N ARG A 65 -3.28 -6.78 -13.97
CA ARG A 65 -3.11 -7.39 -12.63
C ARG A 65 -3.72 -8.77 -12.56
N TYR A 66 -4.93 -8.93 -13.09
CA TYR A 66 -5.59 -10.23 -13.17
C TYR A 66 -4.76 -11.23 -13.98
N LYS A 67 -4.22 -10.83 -15.15
CA LYS A 67 -3.33 -11.70 -15.94
C LYS A 67 -2.09 -12.18 -15.19
N GLN A 68 -1.62 -11.43 -14.21
CA GLN A 68 -0.40 -11.73 -13.46
C GLN A 68 -0.64 -12.58 -12.20
N GLY A 69 -1.89 -12.84 -11.80
CA GLY A 69 -2.16 -13.57 -10.56
C GLY A 69 -3.63 -13.76 -10.21
N GLY A 70 -4.50 -13.82 -11.22
CA GLY A 70 -5.92 -14.13 -11.07
C GLY A 70 -6.70 -13.11 -10.25
N ILE A 71 -7.82 -13.58 -9.69
CA ILE A 71 -8.74 -12.77 -8.89
C ILE A 71 -8.09 -12.24 -7.61
N ASP A 72 -7.24 -13.04 -6.97
CA ASP A 72 -6.55 -12.66 -5.74
C ASP A 72 -5.72 -11.40 -5.97
N ARG A 73 -4.91 -11.37 -7.04
CA ARG A 73 -4.08 -10.22 -7.37
C ARG A 73 -4.87 -9.00 -7.88
N LEU A 74 -6.06 -9.23 -8.42
CA LEU A 74 -6.96 -8.15 -8.84
C LEU A 74 -7.57 -7.44 -7.62
N ILE A 75 -8.08 -8.21 -6.66
CA ILE A 75 -8.74 -7.71 -5.45
C ILE A 75 -7.71 -7.25 -4.42
N PHE A 76 -6.49 -7.81 -4.43
CA PHE A 76 -5.42 -7.43 -3.53
C PHE A 76 -5.10 -5.94 -3.65
N ASN A 77 -5.34 -5.24 -2.53
CA ASN A 77 -4.92 -3.87 -2.38
C ASN A 77 -3.55 -3.88 -1.71
N GLU A 78 -2.50 -3.64 -2.50
CA GLU A 78 -1.20 -3.33 -1.93
C GLU A 78 -1.35 -2.05 -1.11
N TYR A 79 -1.42 -2.19 0.21
CA TYR A 79 -1.17 -1.09 1.11
C TYR A 79 0.23 -0.58 0.79
N LYS A 80 0.31 0.54 0.09
CA LYS A 80 1.57 1.21 -0.15
C LYS A 80 2.18 1.47 1.22
N LYS A 81 3.20 0.68 1.59
CA LYS A 81 4.03 0.97 2.75
C LYS A 81 4.52 2.39 2.51
N GLY A 82 4.13 3.31 3.40
CA GLY A 82 4.49 4.72 3.29
C GLY A 82 6.00 4.91 3.17
N ARG A 83 6.44 6.14 2.97
CA ARG A 83 7.87 6.47 2.84
C ARG A 83 8.70 5.71 3.88
N ARG A 84 9.72 4.98 3.42
CA ARG A 84 10.65 4.24 4.30
C ARG A 84 11.16 5.17 5.37
N GLN A 85 11.16 4.69 6.60
CA GLN A 85 11.56 5.49 7.76
C GLN A 85 13.06 5.76 7.69
N LYS A 86 13.47 6.98 8.08
CA LYS A 86 14.90 7.37 8.09
C LYS A 86 15.67 6.76 9.26
N ILE A 87 15.00 6.47 10.37
CA ILE A 87 15.57 5.79 11.53
C ILE A 87 15.02 4.36 11.51
N PRO A 88 15.89 3.32 11.45
CA PRO A 88 15.47 1.93 11.44
C PRO A 88 14.86 1.52 12.78
N PRO A 89 14.04 0.45 12.82
CA PRO A 89 13.39 -0.02 14.05
C PRO A 89 14.36 -0.31 15.19
N ASP A 90 15.52 -0.91 14.88
CA ASP A 90 16.53 -1.29 15.88
C ASP A 90 17.10 -0.05 16.59
N ALA A 91 17.49 0.97 15.80
CA ALA A 91 17.96 2.24 16.34
C ALA A 91 16.88 2.97 17.14
N LEU A 92 15.62 2.87 16.72
CA LEU A 92 14.50 3.49 17.43
C LEU A 92 14.25 2.83 18.79
N GLN A 93 14.33 1.50 18.87
CA GLN A 93 14.16 0.76 20.12
C GLN A 93 15.27 1.09 21.12
N GLU A 94 16.51 1.13 20.65
CA GLU A 94 17.63 1.50 21.51
C GLU A 94 17.57 2.97 21.95
N LEU A 95 17.19 3.88 21.05
CA LEU A 95 16.96 5.28 21.39
C LEU A 95 15.91 5.42 22.49
N LYS A 96 14.78 4.71 22.38
CA LYS A 96 13.73 4.69 23.40
C LYS A 96 14.27 4.18 24.74
N TYR A 97 15.03 3.08 24.73
CA TYR A 97 15.64 2.52 25.93
C TYR A 97 16.57 3.53 26.62
N LYS A 98 17.45 4.19 25.84
CA LYS A 98 18.36 5.20 26.37
C LYS A 98 17.61 6.40 26.95
N LEU A 99 16.62 6.94 26.24
CA LEU A 99 15.82 8.08 26.72
C LEU A 99 14.97 7.75 27.96
N THR A 100 14.65 6.48 28.21
CA THR A 100 13.88 6.08 29.41
C THR A 100 14.77 6.06 30.65
N ARG A 101 16.09 5.93 30.48
CA ARG A 101 17.04 6.01 31.60
C ARG A 101 17.30 7.49 31.90
N GLN A 102 17.10 7.90 33.15
CA GLN A 102 17.39 9.27 33.63
C GLN A 102 18.84 9.71 33.37
N ASP A 103 19.74 8.76 33.10
CA ASP A 103 21.16 8.97 32.84
C ASP A 103 21.53 8.79 31.36
N SER A 104 20.61 9.15 30.45
CA SER A 104 20.76 8.92 29.00
C SER A 104 21.98 9.61 28.37
N GLY A 105 22.52 10.64 29.03
CA GLY A 105 23.62 11.46 28.52
C GLY A 105 23.24 12.40 27.38
N PHE A 106 22.00 12.33 26.86
CA PHE A 106 21.50 13.24 25.84
C PHE A 106 21.01 14.53 26.49
N LYS A 107 21.74 15.63 26.27
CA LYS A 107 21.35 16.96 26.75
C LYS A 107 20.57 17.72 25.68
N THR A 108 20.77 17.36 24.43
CA THR A 108 20.15 18.02 23.27
C THR A 108 19.77 17.00 22.19
N TYR A 109 18.88 17.41 21.29
CA TYR A 109 18.57 16.64 20.07
C TYR A 109 19.79 16.48 19.15
N CYS A 110 20.77 17.39 19.22
CA CYS A 110 22.02 17.28 18.48
C CYS A 110 22.86 16.09 19.00
N ASP A 111 22.86 15.83 20.31
CA ASP A 111 23.57 14.67 20.88
C ASP A 111 22.99 13.35 20.37
N VAL A 112 21.66 13.28 20.22
CA VAL A 112 20.99 12.12 19.62
C VAL A 112 21.34 11.99 18.13
N GLN A 113 21.46 13.09 17.40
CA GLN A 113 21.87 13.08 16.00
C GLN A 113 23.30 12.54 15.85
N SER A 114 24.25 13.03 16.66
CA SER A 114 25.63 12.54 16.67
C SER A 114 25.69 11.06 17.04
N TRP A 115 24.95 10.63 18.06
CA TRP A 115 24.90 9.23 18.45
C TRP A 115 24.32 8.31 17.35
N LEU A 116 23.26 8.74 16.65
CA LEU A 116 22.71 8.00 15.50
C LEU A 116 23.71 7.91 14.35
N GLN A 117 24.52 8.95 14.14
CA GLN A 117 25.57 8.94 13.13
C GLN A 117 26.73 8.02 13.53
N GLU A 118 27.21 8.09 14.76
CA GLU A 118 28.35 7.29 15.24
C GLU A 118 28.03 5.80 15.31
N LYS A 119 26.86 5.44 15.85
CA LYS A 119 26.51 4.03 16.08
C LYS A 119 25.89 3.36 14.86
N TYR A 120 25.07 4.07 14.10
CA TYR A 120 24.29 3.51 12.99
C TYR A 120 24.69 4.07 11.62
N GLY A 121 25.63 5.02 11.54
CA GLY A 121 26.01 5.67 10.29
C GLY A 121 24.89 6.54 9.70
N LEU A 122 23.87 6.90 10.49
CA LEU A 122 22.66 7.55 9.98
C LEU A 122 22.79 9.07 10.02
N GLN A 123 22.92 9.68 8.84
CA GLN A 123 22.81 11.13 8.69
C GLN A 123 21.33 11.55 8.68
N VAL A 124 20.78 11.77 9.86
CA VAL A 124 19.41 12.27 10.05
C VAL A 124 19.42 13.76 10.37
N SER A 125 18.45 14.51 9.87
CA SER A 125 18.33 15.93 10.20
C SER A 125 17.69 16.12 11.58
N TYR A 126 17.98 17.25 12.23
CA TYR A 126 17.37 17.66 13.50
C TYR A 126 15.86 17.46 13.53
N ASN A 127 15.15 17.92 12.49
CA ASN A 127 13.68 17.78 12.40
C ASN A 127 13.20 16.33 12.46
N VAL A 128 13.99 15.39 11.90
CA VAL A 128 13.67 13.96 11.94
C VAL A 128 13.85 13.41 13.34
N VAL A 129 14.93 13.80 14.03
CA VAL A 129 15.20 13.42 15.42
C VAL A 129 14.10 13.96 16.33
N TYR A 130 13.84 15.27 16.26
CA TYR A 130 12.77 15.93 17.02
C TYR A 130 11.41 15.27 16.78
N ALA A 131 10.99 15.11 15.51
CA ALA A 131 9.71 14.50 15.20
C ALA A 131 9.60 13.03 15.66
N THR A 132 10.72 12.29 15.61
CA THR A 132 10.75 10.90 16.07
C THR A 132 10.58 10.83 17.58
N ILE A 133 11.31 11.64 18.34
CA ILE A 133 11.22 11.64 19.81
C ILE A 133 9.85 12.15 20.26
N ARG A 134 9.40 13.29 19.71
CA ARG A 134 8.17 13.95 20.15
C ARG A 134 6.90 13.21 19.75
N TYR A 135 6.78 12.75 18.51
CA TYR A 135 5.52 12.19 17.99
C TYR A 135 5.49 10.67 17.93
N ARG A 136 6.66 10.00 17.88
CA ARG A 136 6.69 8.52 17.82
C ARG A 136 7.00 7.90 19.16
N LEU A 137 7.94 8.49 19.91
CA LEU A 137 8.27 8.01 21.25
C LEU A 137 7.39 8.66 22.32
N ASN A 138 6.73 9.79 22.02
CA ASN A 138 6.00 10.62 22.99
C ASN A 138 6.88 11.03 24.18
N MET A 139 8.15 11.32 23.90
CA MET A 139 9.16 11.70 24.88
C MET A 139 9.65 13.13 24.63
N GLN A 140 10.42 13.65 25.58
CA GLN A 140 11.13 14.92 25.49
C GLN A 140 12.54 14.73 26.07
N ILE A 141 13.53 15.42 25.48
CA ILE A 141 14.88 15.54 26.03
C ILE A 141 14.92 16.77 26.94
#